data_AF-A0AAW4MW08-F1
#
_entry.id   AF-A0AAW4MW08-F1
#
_cell.length_a   1.000
_cell.length_b   1.000
_cell.length_c   1.000
_cell.angle_alpha   90.00
_cell.angle_beta   90.00
_cell.angle_gamma   90.00
#
_symmetry.space_group_name_H-M   'P 1'
#
loop_
_entity.id
_entity.type
_entity.pdbx_description
1 polymer ?
#
loop_
_entity_poly.entity_id
_entity_poly.type
_entity_poly.pdbx_seq_one_letter_code
_entity_poly.pdbx_strand_id
1 'polypeptide(L)'
;ATGLFTGLIVAIVGMELYNMFRKNDALKIKMPEQVPPGVARAFEVLIPTCLTAIVVGAVGLVCQLATGAELNAFIFNVVQKPLQSLIGNNIFAVAILYVIISLFWCVGIHGNNMVAAVKEPIFRPLLYANTAAYTAGAAQKDIPYVMNLTMLQMFGEFGGSGVTIGLVIAILIFSKREDNRTIAGISIVPGLFNINETMTFGIPLVLNPILDIPFILAPVVTLVVGYLLVSSGFCP
;
A
#
# COMPACT_ATOMS: atom_id res chain seq x y z
N ALA A 1 1.59 -7.68 -13.03
CA ALA A 1 0.70 -6.58 -13.46
C ALA A 1 1.43 -5.24 -13.36
N THR A 2 1.61 -4.53 -14.47
CA THR A 2 2.36 -3.26 -14.59
C THR A 2 1.48 -2.00 -14.53
N GLY A 3 0.17 -2.16 -14.31
CA GLY A 3 -0.80 -1.05 -14.43
C GLY A 3 -1.17 -0.28 -13.18
N LEU A 4 -0.67 -0.65 -12.00
CA LEU A 4 -1.14 -0.02 -10.77
C LEU A 4 -0.74 1.46 -10.68
N PHE A 5 0.52 1.79 -10.99
CA PHE A 5 1.04 3.15 -10.92
C PHE A 5 0.36 4.06 -11.96
N THR A 6 0.23 3.58 -13.19
CA THR A 6 -0.54 4.23 -14.26
C THR A 6 -1.99 4.45 -13.85
N GLY A 7 -2.63 3.44 -13.24
CA GLY A 7 -4.00 3.53 -12.75
C GLY A 7 -4.18 4.62 -11.69
N LEU A 8 -3.22 4.78 -10.76
CA LEU A 8 -3.25 5.87 -9.78
C LEU A 8 -3.19 7.25 -10.44
N ILE A 9 -2.26 7.46 -11.36
CA ILE A 9 -2.11 8.74 -12.07
C ILE A 9 -3.39 9.05 -12.86
N VAL A 10 -3.87 8.08 -13.64
CA VAL A 10 -5.06 8.26 -14.49
C VAL A 10 -6.32 8.45 -13.64
N ALA A 11 -6.44 7.79 -12.48
CA ALA A 11 -7.57 7.99 -11.58
C ALA A 11 -7.58 9.40 -10.98
N ILE A 12 -6.44 9.89 -10.49
CA ILE A 12 -6.33 11.24 -9.92
C ILE A 12 -6.61 12.30 -10.99
N VAL A 13 -5.86 12.25 -12.10
CA VAL A 13 -5.98 13.23 -13.19
C VAL A 13 -7.37 13.15 -13.82
N GLY A 14 -7.87 11.94 -14.07
CA GLY A 14 -9.20 11.72 -14.64
C GLY A 14 -10.31 12.24 -13.74
N MET A 15 -10.21 12.05 -12.42
CA MET A 15 -11.19 12.58 -11.47
C MET A 15 -11.17 14.12 -11.44
N GLU A 16 -9.99 14.73 -11.43
CA GLU A 16 -9.87 16.20 -11.45
C GLU A 16 -10.41 16.79 -12.76
N LEU A 17 -10.11 16.18 -13.90
CA LEU A 17 -10.67 16.56 -15.20
C LEU A 17 -12.19 16.41 -15.21
N TYR A 18 -12.71 15.29 -14.74
CA TYR A 18 -14.15 15.06 -14.63
C TYR A 18 -14.81 16.11 -13.73
N ASN A 19 -14.22 16.42 -12.58
CA ASN A 19 -14.75 17.41 -11.66
C ASN A 19 -14.75 18.81 -12.28
N MET A 20 -13.69 19.16 -13.02
CA MET A 20 -13.58 20.40 -13.77
C MET A 20 -14.71 20.52 -14.81
N PHE A 21 -14.95 19.49 -15.61
CA PHE A 21 -16.04 19.50 -16.59
C PHE A 21 -17.42 19.49 -15.94
N ARG A 22 -17.59 18.71 -14.86
CA ARG A 22 -18.87 18.62 -14.14
C ARG A 22 -19.26 19.93 -13.46
N LYS A 23 -18.30 20.74 -13.00
CA LYS A 23 -18.56 22.07 -12.40
C LYS A 23 -19.04 23.09 -13.43
N ASN A 24 -18.85 22.85 -14.73
CA ASN A 24 -19.32 23.73 -15.78
C ASN A 24 -20.77 23.41 -16.15
N ASP A 25 -21.70 24.28 -15.75
CA ASP A 25 -23.12 24.11 -16.03
C ASP A 25 -23.47 24.11 -17.51
N ALA A 26 -22.64 24.71 -18.38
CA ALA A 26 -22.85 24.69 -19.82
C ALA A 26 -22.61 23.30 -20.45
N LEU A 27 -21.88 22.43 -19.75
CA LEU A 27 -21.62 21.06 -20.20
C LEU A 27 -22.69 20.07 -19.71
N LYS A 28 -23.67 20.50 -18.91
CA LYS A 28 -24.70 19.63 -18.35
C LYS A 28 -25.91 19.56 -19.27
N ILE A 29 -26.38 18.34 -19.54
CA ILE A 29 -27.68 18.13 -20.17
C ILE A 29 -28.76 18.23 -19.08
N LYS A 30 -29.55 19.30 -19.10
CA LYS A 30 -30.63 19.53 -18.14
C LYS A 30 -31.91 18.83 -18.61
N MET A 31 -32.45 17.97 -17.75
CA MET A 31 -33.72 17.29 -18.01
C MET A 31 -34.90 18.04 -17.39
N PRO A 32 -36.10 17.97 -17.98
CA PRO A 32 -37.32 18.48 -17.36
C PRO A 32 -37.62 17.80 -16.02
N GLU A 33 -38.38 18.49 -15.16
CA GLU A 33 -38.72 17.99 -13.80
C GLU A 33 -39.53 16.69 -13.81
N GLN A 34 -40.20 16.37 -14.91
CA GLN A 34 -40.97 15.13 -15.07
C GLN A 34 -40.07 13.88 -15.23
N VAL A 35 -38.77 14.06 -15.49
CA VAL A 35 -37.83 12.96 -15.70
C VAL A 35 -37.35 12.44 -14.34
N PRO A 36 -37.41 11.12 -14.08
CA PRO A 36 -36.92 10.53 -12.83
C PRO A 36 -35.48 10.95 -12.49
N PRO A 37 -35.15 11.22 -11.20
CA PRO A 37 -33.86 11.77 -10.79
C PRO A 37 -32.64 10.93 -11.22
N GLY A 38 -32.79 9.60 -11.27
CA GLY A 38 -31.72 8.70 -11.72
C GLY A 38 -31.35 8.90 -13.19
N VAL A 39 -32.35 9.11 -14.06
CA VAL A 39 -32.16 9.36 -15.49
C VAL A 39 -31.59 10.77 -15.70
N ALA A 40 -32.15 11.77 -15.02
CA ALA A 40 -31.65 13.14 -15.09
C ALA A 40 -30.16 13.23 -14.72
N ARG A 41 -29.75 12.55 -13.63
CA ARG A 41 -28.35 12.49 -13.21
C ARG A 41 -27.44 11.82 -14.23
N ALA A 42 -27.89 10.74 -14.87
CA ALA A 42 -27.10 10.04 -15.89
C ALA A 42 -26.80 10.93 -17.10
N PHE A 43 -27.78 11.71 -17.57
CA PHE A 43 -27.58 12.67 -18.66
C PHE A 43 -26.77 13.90 -18.25
N GLU A 44 -26.92 14.38 -17.01
CA GLU A 44 -26.13 15.49 -16.47
C GLU A 44 -24.63 15.20 -16.53
N VAL A 45 -24.22 13.96 -16.22
CA VAL A 45 -22.80 13.56 -16.18
C VAL A 45 -22.27 13.04 -17.52
N LEU A 46 -23.12 12.86 -18.53
CA LEU A 46 -22.76 12.21 -19.80
C LEU A 46 -21.63 12.96 -20.52
N ILE A 47 -21.82 14.25 -20.81
CA ILE A 47 -20.83 15.08 -21.51
C ILE A 47 -19.53 15.19 -20.69
N PRO A 48 -19.54 15.53 -19.38
CA PRO A 48 -18.32 15.52 -18.57
C PRO A 48 -17.55 14.20 -18.62
N THR A 49 -18.27 13.07 -18.60
CA THR A 49 -17.65 11.73 -18.66
C THR A 49 -17.02 11.48 -20.03
N CYS A 50 -17.74 11.75 -21.12
CA CYS A 50 -17.22 11.60 -22.49
C CYS A 50 -15.99 12.48 -22.73
N LEU A 51 -16.02 13.75 -22.32
CA LEU A 51 -14.87 14.66 -22.45
C LEU A 51 -13.67 14.17 -21.66
N THR A 52 -13.87 13.67 -20.44
CA THR A 52 -12.80 13.07 -19.64
C THR A 52 -12.17 11.89 -20.37
N ALA A 53 -12.98 10.97 -20.90
CA ALA A 53 -12.51 9.82 -21.65
C ALA A 53 -11.75 10.22 -22.93
N ILE A 54 -12.26 11.22 -23.67
CA ILE A 54 -11.60 11.74 -24.87
C ILE A 54 -10.25 12.36 -24.52
N VAL A 55 -10.17 13.18 -23.48
CA VAL A 55 -8.91 13.83 -23.08
C VAL A 55 -7.88 12.79 -22.62
N VAL A 56 -8.28 11.84 -21.77
CA VAL A 56 -7.38 10.77 -21.30
C VAL A 56 -6.94 9.88 -22.47
N GLY A 57 -7.85 9.54 -23.39
CA GLY A 57 -7.53 8.79 -24.61
C GLY A 57 -6.59 9.54 -25.53
N ALA A 58 -6.80 10.85 -25.71
CA ALA A 58 -5.93 11.72 -26.49
C ALA A 58 -4.52 11.80 -25.89
N VAL A 59 -4.39 11.91 -24.57
CA VAL A 59 -3.09 11.84 -23.88
C VAL A 59 -2.38 10.51 -24.15
N GLY A 60 -3.13 9.40 -24.10
CA GLY A 60 -2.62 8.08 -24.45
C GLY A 60 -2.09 8.00 -25.88
N LEU A 61 -2.88 8.49 -26.85
CA LEU A 61 -2.50 8.52 -28.26
C LEU A 61 -1.29 9.44 -28.50
N VAL A 62 -1.27 10.64 -27.92
CA VAL A 62 -0.13 11.56 -28.03
C VAL A 62 1.14 10.94 -27.45
N CYS A 63 1.06 10.25 -26.31
CA CYS A 63 2.18 9.51 -25.74
C CYS A 63 2.71 8.45 -26.72
N GLN A 64 1.82 7.67 -27.31
CA GLN A 64 2.18 6.63 -28.28
C GLN A 64 2.86 7.23 -29.51
N LEU A 65 2.32 8.31 -30.07
CA LEU A 65 2.89 9.00 -31.23
C LEU A 65 4.23 9.67 -30.93
N ALA A 66 4.39 10.26 -29.74
CA ALA A 66 5.61 11.00 -29.37
C ALA A 66 6.76 10.09 -28.92
N THR A 67 6.45 8.94 -28.32
CA THR A 67 7.45 8.08 -27.65
C THR A 67 7.57 6.68 -28.26
N GLY A 68 6.61 6.28 -29.09
CA GLY A 68 6.49 4.91 -29.61
C GLY A 68 5.99 3.88 -28.59
N ALA A 69 5.69 4.30 -27.35
CA ALA A 69 5.24 3.42 -26.28
C ALA A 69 3.82 3.76 -25.82
N GLU A 70 3.03 2.72 -25.51
CA GLU A 70 1.76 2.88 -24.80
C GLU A 70 1.97 3.63 -23.48
N LEU A 71 1.01 4.47 -23.09
CA LEU A 71 1.09 5.31 -21.89
C LEU A 71 1.49 4.52 -20.64
N ASN A 72 0.96 3.29 -20.52
CA ASN A 72 1.30 2.39 -19.41
C ASN A 72 2.79 2.02 -19.39
N ALA A 73 3.33 1.61 -20.54
CA ALA A 73 4.72 1.20 -20.67
C ALA A 73 5.66 2.41 -20.50
N PHE A 74 5.25 3.58 -20.99
CA PHE A 74 5.98 4.82 -20.81
C PHE A 74 6.10 5.20 -19.31
N ILE A 75 4.96 5.28 -18.59
CA ILE A 75 4.95 5.56 -17.15
C ILE A 75 5.73 4.51 -16.37
N PHE A 76 5.59 3.24 -16.73
CA PHE A 76 6.35 2.17 -16.09
C PHE A 76 7.86 2.40 -16.23
N ASN A 77 8.35 2.66 -17.43
CA ASN A 77 9.78 2.80 -17.68
C ASN A 77 10.38 4.09 -17.13
N VAL A 78 9.64 5.21 -17.19
CA VAL A 78 10.14 6.53 -16.81
C VAL A 78 9.96 6.83 -15.33
N VAL A 79 8.91 6.30 -14.70
CA VAL A 79 8.56 6.65 -13.31
C VAL A 79 8.65 5.43 -12.40
N GLN A 80 7.90 4.37 -12.70
CA GLN A 80 7.75 3.24 -11.78
C GLN A 80 9.07 2.47 -11.61
N LYS A 81 9.76 2.15 -12.70
CA LYS A 81 10.99 1.36 -12.69
C LYS A 81 12.14 2.07 -11.98
N PRO A 82 12.43 3.37 -12.20
CA PRO A 82 13.41 4.08 -11.40
C PRO A 82 13.07 4.11 -9.91
N LEU A 83 11.80 4.37 -9.56
CA LEU A 83 11.35 4.38 -8.17
C LEU A 83 11.52 3.01 -7.50
N GLN A 84 11.17 1.92 -8.20
CA GLN A 84 11.39 0.55 -7.75
C GLN A 84 12.87 0.21 -7.62
N SER A 85 13.72 0.69 -8.53
CA SER A 85 15.16 0.49 -8.44
C SER A 85 15.78 1.19 -7.23
N LEU A 86 15.25 2.36 -6.84
CA LEU A 86 15.77 3.14 -5.72
C LEU A 86 15.26 2.62 -4.37
N ILE A 87 13.99 2.23 -4.30
CA ILE A 87 13.28 1.91 -3.05
C ILE A 87 13.03 0.41 -2.91
N GLY A 88 12.56 -0.23 -3.98
CA GLY A 88 11.87 -1.52 -3.95
C GLY A 88 12.71 -2.69 -3.42
N ASN A 89 14.02 -2.70 -3.65
CA ASN A 89 14.95 -3.72 -3.11
C ASN A 89 16.03 -3.13 -2.20
N ASN A 90 15.77 -1.96 -1.63
CA ASN A 90 16.69 -1.25 -0.75
C ASN A 90 16.23 -1.35 0.71
N ILE A 91 16.93 -2.15 1.51
CA ILE A 91 16.59 -2.36 2.92
C ILE A 91 16.54 -1.06 3.72
N PHE A 92 17.40 -0.08 3.43
CA PHE A 92 17.40 1.21 4.14
C PHE A 92 16.13 2.01 3.82
N ALA A 93 15.70 2.03 2.56
CA ALA A 93 14.48 2.71 2.15
C ALA A 93 13.23 2.03 2.78
N VAL A 94 13.22 0.69 2.83
CA VAL A 94 12.18 -0.09 3.50
C VAL A 94 12.15 0.20 5.00
N ALA A 95 13.32 0.23 5.67
CA ALA A 95 13.39 0.56 7.09
C ALA A 95 12.83 1.95 7.39
N ILE A 96 13.17 2.96 6.58
CA ILE A 96 12.62 4.33 6.71
C ILE A 96 11.10 4.31 6.52
N LEU A 97 10.60 3.58 5.53
CA LEU A 97 9.16 3.43 5.32
C LEU A 97 8.45 2.86 6.56
N TYR A 98 9.02 1.85 7.20
CA TYR A 98 8.45 1.25 8.41
C TYR A 98 8.55 2.15 9.64
N VAL A 99 9.61 2.96 9.75
CA VAL A 99 9.66 4.03 10.76
C VAL A 99 8.52 5.02 10.54
N ILE A 100 8.27 5.47 9.31
CA ILE A 100 7.15 6.38 9.00
C ILE A 100 5.79 5.74 9.33
N ILE A 101 5.58 4.47 8.98
CA ILE A 101 4.38 3.72 9.33
C ILE A 101 4.17 3.70 10.85
N SER A 102 5.22 3.40 11.62
CA SER A 102 5.14 3.35 13.08
C SER A 102 4.88 4.74 13.67
N LEU A 103 5.48 5.81 13.14
CA LEU A 103 5.25 7.18 13.61
C LEU A 103 3.79 7.63 13.45
N PHE A 104 3.11 7.25 12.37
CA PHE A 104 1.67 7.49 12.23
C PHE A 104 0.88 6.78 13.34
N TRP A 105 1.24 5.54 13.66
CA TRP A 105 0.61 4.78 14.73
C TRP A 105 0.89 5.34 16.12
N CYS A 106 2.07 5.89 16.37
CA CYS A 106 2.39 6.57 17.63
C CYS A 106 1.41 7.73 17.92
N VAL A 107 0.81 8.33 16.89
CA VAL A 107 -0.21 9.39 17.02
C VAL A 107 -1.64 8.90 16.74
N GLY A 108 -1.86 7.59 16.66
CA GLY A 108 -3.19 6.98 16.48
C GLY A 108 -3.73 6.99 15.05
N ILE A 109 -2.88 7.30 14.06
CA ILE A 109 -3.22 7.22 12.64
C ILE A 109 -2.77 5.87 12.10
N HIS A 110 -3.63 5.18 11.35
CA HIS A 110 -3.30 3.86 10.81
C HIS A 110 -2.22 3.94 9.72
N GLY A 111 -0.95 3.79 10.10
CA GLY A 111 0.20 4.07 9.24
C GLY A 111 0.24 3.28 7.93
N ASN A 112 -0.13 2.00 7.97
CA ASN A 112 -0.19 1.16 6.76
C ASN A 112 -1.18 1.68 5.71
N ASN A 113 -2.33 2.23 6.16
CA ASN A 113 -3.34 2.81 5.27
C ASN A 113 -2.87 4.16 4.72
N MET A 114 -2.17 4.96 5.55
CA MET A 114 -1.63 6.25 5.11
C MET A 114 -0.60 6.11 4.00
N VAL A 115 0.26 5.10 4.07
CA VAL A 115 1.31 4.90 3.06
C VAL A 115 0.90 3.93 1.94
N ALA A 116 -0.30 3.35 1.98
CA ALA A 116 -0.74 2.32 1.04
C ALA A 116 -0.60 2.76 -0.43
N ALA A 117 -0.97 4.02 -0.74
CA ALA A 117 -0.87 4.58 -2.09
C ALA A 117 0.57 4.66 -2.63
N VAL A 118 1.58 4.60 -1.74
CA VAL A 118 3.01 4.59 -2.10
C VAL A 118 3.60 3.18 -2.01
N LYS A 119 3.27 2.44 -0.94
CA LYS A 119 3.74 1.06 -0.68
C LYS A 119 3.26 0.09 -1.76
N GLU A 120 1.96 0.05 -2.04
CA GLU A 120 1.36 -0.93 -2.95
C GLU A 120 1.94 -0.87 -4.38
N PRO A 121 2.05 0.30 -5.03
CA PRO A 121 2.58 0.39 -6.39
C PRO A 121 4.07 0.05 -6.51
N ILE A 122 4.82 0.15 -5.42
CA ILE A 122 6.24 -0.18 -5.40
C ILE A 122 6.42 -1.69 -5.23
N PHE A 123 5.87 -2.26 -4.16
CA PHE A 123 6.23 -3.62 -3.74
C PHE A 123 5.35 -4.73 -4.33
N ARG A 124 4.10 -4.44 -4.72
CA ARG A 124 3.22 -5.47 -5.31
C ARG A 124 3.69 -5.93 -6.70
N PRO A 125 4.19 -5.07 -7.59
CA PRO A 125 4.78 -5.54 -8.85
C PRO A 125 6.03 -6.40 -8.64
N LEU A 126 6.81 -6.18 -7.57
CA LEU A 126 7.97 -7.03 -7.24
C LEU A 126 7.52 -8.43 -6.83
N LEU A 127 6.45 -8.53 -6.03
CA LEU A 127 5.81 -9.80 -5.72
C LEU A 127 5.37 -10.51 -7.00
N TYR A 128 4.70 -9.82 -7.93
CA TYR A 128 4.28 -10.43 -9.19
C TYR A 128 5.45 -10.87 -10.07
N ALA A 129 6.56 -10.14 -10.08
CA ALA A 129 7.76 -10.54 -10.81
C ALA A 129 8.37 -11.82 -10.21
N ASN A 130 8.42 -11.93 -8.88
CA ASN A 130 8.86 -13.15 -8.20
C ASN A 130 7.93 -14.34 -8.52
N THR A 131 6.60 -14.15 -8.42
CA THR A 131 5.63 -15.19 -8.74
C THR A 131 5.80 -15.66 -10.19
N ALA A 132 5.96 -14.73 -11.14
CA ALA A 132 6.15 -15.07 -12.54
C ALA A 132 7.44 -15.87 -12.78
N ALA A 133 8.56 -15.46 -12.17
CA ALA A 133 9.83 -16.19 -12.26
C ALA A 133 9.70 -17.61 -11.67
N TYR A 134 9.10 -17.73 -10.49
CA TYR A 134 8.87 -19.02 -9.83
C TYR A 134 7.98 -19.94 -10.67
N THR A 135 6.86 -19.44 -11.17
CA THR A 135 5.95 -20.23 -12.04
C THR A 135 6.59 -20.61 -13.37
N ALA A 136 7.54 -19.82 -13.88
CA ALA A 136 8.34 -20.17 -15.06
C ALA A 136 9.43 -21.22 -14.78
N GLY A 137 9.55 -21.73 -13.55
CA GLY A 137 10.52 -22.75 -13.17
C GLY A 137 11.91 -22.21 -12.82
N ALA A 138 12.03 -20.91 -12.54
CA ALA A 138 13.28 -20.34 -12.03
C ALA A 138 13.66 -21.02 -10.71
N ALA A 139 14.95 -21.32 -10.52
CA ALA A 139 15.44 -21.80 -9.23
C ALA A 139 15.30 -20.68 -8.18
N GLN A 140 15.22 -21.05 -6.90
CA GLN A 140 15.02 -20.08 -5.80
C GLN A 140 16.03 -18.94 -5.83
N LYS A 141 17.31 -19.25 -6.10
CA LYS A 141 18.41 -18.28 -6.21
C LYS A 141 18.25 -17.27 -7.34
N ASP A 142 17.40 -17.58 -8.33
CA ASP A 142 17.18 -16.76 -9.52
C ASP A 142 15.88 -15.93 -9.40
N ILE A 143 15.19 -15.99 -8.25
CA ILE A 143 14.05 -15.13 -7.93
C ILE A 143 14.57 -13.70 -7.65
N PRO A 144 14.06 -12.68 -8.37
CA PRO A 144 14.78 -11.41 -8.52
C PRO A 144 14.74 -10.45 -7.32
N TYR A 145 13.70 -10.50 -6.48
CA TYR A 145 13.49 -9.49 -5.44
C TYR A 145 13.35 -10.10 -4.06
N VAL A 146 14.25 -9.75 -3.14
CA VAL A 146 14.10 -10.12 -1.72
C VAL A 146 12.95 -9.33 -1.11
N MET A 147 12.95 -8.02 -1.33
CA MET A 147 11.90 -7.13 -0.85
C MET A 147 10.71 -7.13 -1.81
N ASN A 148 9.59 -7.65 -1.33
CA ASN A 148 8.31 -7.66 -2.02
C ASN A 148 7.20 -7.58 -0.96
N LEU A 149 5.95 -7.37 -1.40
CA LEU A 149 4.83 -7.14 -0.48
C LEU A 149 4.67 -8.26 0.58
N THR A 150 4.87 -9.51 0.20
CA THR A 150 4.77 -10.65 1.12
C THR A 150 5.92 -10.68 2.12
N MET A 151 7.16 -10.43 1.70
CA MET A 151 8.30 -10.34 2.63
C MET A 151 8.05 -9.27 3.70
N LEU A 152 7.56 -8.10 3.27
CA LEU A 152 7.23 -6.99 4.15
C LEU A 152 6.18 -7.40 5.20
N GLN A 153 5.13 -8.11 4.77
CA GLN A 153 4.09 -8.60 5.67
C GLN A 153 4.59 -9.66 6.64
N MET A 154 5.37 -10.64 6.16
CA MET A 154 5.81 -11.78 6.97
C MET A 154 6.85 -11.38 8.02
N PHE A 155 7.77 -10.46 7.69
CA PHE A 155 8.83 -10.07 8.62
C PHE A 155 8.54 -8.74 9.33
N GLY A 156 7.88 -7.78 8.69
CA GLY A 156 7.64 -6.44 9.26
C GLY A 156 6.27 -6.26 9.92
N GLU A 157 5.30 -7.15 9.66
CA GLU A 157 3.89 -6.94 10.05
C GLU A 157 3.27 -8.16 10.74
N PHE A 158 4.09 -9.11 11.18
CA PHE A 158 3.58 -10.29 11.87
C PHE A 158 2.95 -9.91 13.21
N GLY A 159 1.68 -10.23 13.39
CA GLY A 159 0.93 -9.73 14.54
C GLY A 159 0.36 -8.33 14.35
N GLY A 160 0.43 -7.75 13.16
CA GLY A 160 0.01 -6.39 12.85
C GLY A 160 1.15 -5.37 12.86
N SER A 161 0.82 -4.09 13.02
CA SER A 161 1.84 -3.02 13.00
C SER A 161 2.76 -3.11 14.22
N GLY A 162 4.06 -2.82 14.04
CA GLY A 162 5.05 -2.89 15.13
C GLY A 162 5.39 -4.30 15.63
N VAL A 163 4.97 -5.34 14.89
CA VAL A 163 5.21 -6.75 15.23
C VAL A 163 4.64 -7.11 16.61
N THR A 164 3.42 -6.65 16.91
CA THR A 164 2.85 -6.73 18.26
C THR A 164 2.60 -8.14 18.78
N ILE A 165 2.67 -9.18 17.94
CA ILE A 165 2.63 -10.56 18.45
C ILE A 165 3.79 -10.84 19.41
N GLY A 166 4.97 -10.23 19.20
CA GLY A 166 6.08 -10.31 20.14
C GLY A 166 5.74 -9.69 21.49
N LEU A 167 5.03 -8.56 21.48
CA LEU A 167 4.54 -7.90 22.70
C LEU A 167 3.47 -8.75 23.41
N VAL A 168 2.53 -9.34 22.66
CA VAL A 168 1.52 -10.27 23.21
C VAL A 168 2.21 -11.42 23.94
N ILE A 169 3.17 -12.08 23.30
CA ILE A 169 3.93 -13.18 23.89
C ILE A 169 4.68 -12.72 25.14
N ALA A 170 5.36 -11.57 25.08
CA ALA A 170 6.09 -11.03 26.23
C ALA A 170 5.17 -10.77 27.45
N ILE A 171 3.98 -10.23 27.22
CA ILE A 171 3.01 -9.97 28.30
C ILE A 171 2.50 -11.27 28.90
N LEU A 172 2.17 -12.27 28.08
CA LEU A 172 1.65 -13.55 28.58
C LEU A 172 2.67 -14.31 29.42
N ILE A 173 3.96 -14.21 29.07
CA ILE A 173 5.06 -14.87 29.79
C ILE A 173 5.45 -14.09 31.05
N PHE A 174 5.66 -12.77 30.95
CA PHE A 174 6.33 -12.00 32.00
C PHE A 174 5.42 -11.08 32.81
N SER A 175 4.28 -10.63 32.25
CA SER A 175 3.40 -9.70 32.97
C SER A 175 2.56 -10.43 34.02
N LYS A 176 2.48 -9.82 35.21
CA LYS A 176 1.59 -10.20 36.31
C LYS A 176 0.32 -9.35 36.38
N ARG A 177 0.26 -8.26 35.60
CA ARG A 177 -0.86 -7.32 35.60
C ARG A 177 -2.07 -7.89 34.85
N GLU A 178 -3.20 -8.01 35.53
CA GLU A 178 -4.42 -8.65 35.02
C GLU A 178 -5.01 -7.93 33.80
N ASP A 179 -5.01 -6.59 33.81
CA ASP A 179 -5.44 -5.75 32.69
C ASP A 179 -4.64 -6.03 31.41
N ASN A 180 -3.31 -5.96 31.50
CA ASN A 180 -2.42 -6.25 30.37
C ASN A 180 -2.58 -7.68 29.86
N ARG A 181 -2.68 -8.66 30.78
CA ARG A 181 -2.86 -10.07 30.40
C ARG A 181 -4.20 -10.32 29.72
N THR A 182 -5.26 -9.66 30.17
CA THR A 182 -6.58 -9.72 29.54
C THR A 182 -6.52 -9.18 28.11
N ILE A 183 -5.92 -8.00 27.92
CA ILE A 183 -5.75 -7.38 26.59
C ILE A 183 -4.91 -8.27 25.68
N ALA A 184 -3.79 -8.80 26.17
CA ALA A 184 -2.94 -9.71 25.39
C ALA A 184 -3.71 -10.99 25.01
N GLY A 185 -4.49 -11.56 25.93
CA GLY A 185 -5.29 -12.77 25.69
C GLY A 185 -6.33 -12.60 24.58
N ILE A 186 -7.11 -11.52 24.62
CA ILE A 186 -8.10 -11.22 23.56
C ILE A 186 -7.44 -10.84 22.23
N SER A 187 -6.17 -10.42 22.26
CA SER A 187 -5.41 -10.01 21.07
C SER A 187 -4.72 -11.14 20.33
N ILE A 188 -4.62 -12.35 20.91
CA ILE A 188 -3.94 -13.49 20.27
C ILE A 188 -4.59 -13.83 18.93
N VAL A 189 -5.90 -14.08 18.95
CA VAL A 189 -6.64 -14.51 17.74
C VAL A 189 -6.55 -13.47 16.63
N PRO A 190 -6.92 -12.18 16.82
CA PRO A 190 -6.76 -11.19 15.75
C PRO A 190 -5.30 -11.01 15.34
N GLY A 191 -4.35 -11.08 16.28
CA GLY A 191 -2.92 -10.98 16.00
C GLY A 191 -2.40 -12.07 15.06
N LEU A 192 -2.92 -13.30 15.15
CA LEU A 192 -2.57 -14.39 14.21
C LEU A 192 -3.01 -14.10 12.77
N PHE A 193 -3.97 -13.19 12.58
CA PHE A 193 -4.43 -12.69 11.29
C PHE A 193 -3.93 -11.27 10.99
N ASN A 194 -2.87 -10.82 11.68
CA ASN A 194 -2.25 -9.50 11.55
C ASN A 194 -3.19 -8.31 11.84
N ILE A 195 -4.21 -8.53 12.67
CA ILE A 195 -5.10 -7.48 13.18
C ILE A 195 -4.68 -7.17 14.61
N ASN A 196 -4.41 -5.92 14.95
CA ASN A 196 -3.78 -5.59 16.24
C ASN A 196 -4.28 -4.33 16.92
N GLU A 197 -5.44 -3.81 16.52
CA GLU A 197 -6.10 -2.66 17.14
C GLU A 197 -6.40 -2.92 18.61
N THR A 198 -6.70 -4.16 18.98
CA THR A 198 -6.85 -4.57 20.38
C THR A 198 -5.57 -4.36 21.18
N MET A 199 -4.39 -4.49 20.57
CA MET A 199 -3.11 -4.20 21.21
C MET A 199 -2.76 -2.71 21.17
N THR A 200 -2.86 -2.07 20.00
CA THR A 200 -2.42 -0.67 19.82
C THR A 200 -3.28 0.31 20.61
N PHE A 201 -4.58 0.02 20.76
CA PHE A 201 -5.50 0.84 21.55
C PHE A 201 -5.82 0.26 22.93
N GLY A 202 -5.80 -1.07 23.09
CA GLY A 202 -6.11 -1.70 24.38
C GLY A 202 -4.98 -1.53 25.38
N ILE A 203 -3.73 -1.68 24.94
CA ILE A 203 -2.57 -1.20 25.70
C ILE A 203 -2.38 0.26 25.30
N PRO A 204 -2.03 1.18 26.23
CA PRO A 204 -1.70 2.55 25.87
C PRO A 204 -0.37 2.56 25.11
N LEU A 205 -0.38 2.09 23.86
CA LEU A 205 0.75 2.07 22.95
C LEU A 205 0.77 3.39 22.19
N VAL A 206 -0.39 3.79 21.64
CA VAL A 206 -0.60 5.12 21.07
C VAL A 206 -0.29 6.19 22.12
N LEU A 207 0.53 7.18 21.73
CA LEU A 207 0.99 8.29 22.56
C LEU A 207 1.77 7.88 23.82
N ASN A 208 2.41 6.69 23.81
CA ASN A 208 3.26 6.24 24.91
C ASN A 208 4.73 6.15 24.46
N PRO A 209 5.55 7.15 24.79
CA PRO A 209 6.94 7.21 24.34
C PRO A 209 7.80 6.01 24.73
N ILE A 210 7.46 5.30 25.82
CA ILE A 210 8.20 4.11 26.27
C ILE A 210 7.91 2.93 25.34
N LEU A 211 6.66 2.74 24.94
CA LEU A 211 6.25 1.65 24.04
C LEU A 211 6.45 2.00 22.56
N ASP A 212 6.50 3.29 22.22
CA ASP A 212 6.81 3.76 20.86
C ASP A 212 8.20 3.30 20.41
N ILE A 213 9.20 3.31 21.30
CA ILE A 213 10.58 2.88 20.99
C ILE A 213 10.61 1.44 20.44
N PRO A 214 10.16 0.40 21.18
CA PRO A 214 10.13 -0.96 20.64
C PRO A 214 9.16 -1.11 19.47
N PHE A 215 8.05 -0.37 19.44
CA PHE A 215 7.08 -0.44 18.33
C PHE A 215 7.65 0.10 17.00
N ILE A 216 8.55 1.08 17.05
CA ILE A 216 9.27 1.60 15.88
C ILE A 216 10.42 0.65 15.50
N LEU A 217 11.21 0.17 16.47
CA LEU A 217 12.43 -0.57 16.20
C LEU A 217 12.20 -2.05 15.86
N ALA A 218 11.23 -2.71 16.49
CA ALA A 218 10.94 -4.12 16.26
C ALA A 218 10.72 -4.46 14.77
N PRO A 219 9.85 -3.78 14.01
CA PRO A 219 9.66 -4.09 12.59
C PRO A 219 10.93 -3.84 11.76
N VAL A 220 11.73 -2.83 12.10
CA VAL A 220 12.99 -2.56 11.39
C VAL A 220 13.97 -3.71 11.61
N VAL A 221 14.12 -4.16 12.85
CA VAL A 221 15.01 -5.29 13.19
C VAL A 221 14.56 -6.57 12.51
N THR A 222 13.27 -6.90 12.56
CA THR A 222 12.76 -8.13 11.96
C THR A 222 12.84 -8.10 10.43
N LEU A 223 12.68 -6.95 9.79
CA LEU A 223 12.92 -6.77 8.35
C LEU A 223 14.38 -6.97 7.97
N VAL A 224 15.32 -6.44 8.75
CA VAL A 224 16.76 -6.65 8.52
C VAL A 224 17.11 -8.13 8.68
N VAL A 225 16.59 -8.78 9.71
CA VAL A 225 16.78 -10.23 9.90
C VAL A 225 16.21 -11.00 8.71
N GLY A 226 14.97 -10.74 8.31
CA GLY A 226 14.35 -11.37 7.15
C GLY A 226 15.13 -11.19 5.86
N TYR A 227 15.63 -9.97 5.61
CA TYR A 227 16.48 -9.67 4.46
C TYR A 227 17.74 -10.52 4.46
N LEU A 228 18.44 -10.65 5.59
CA LEU A 228 19.66 -11.45 5.70
C LEU A 228 19.37 -12.94 5.50
N LEU A 229 18.30 -13.47 6.11
CA LEU A 229 17.92 -14.87 5.99
C LEU A 229 17.59 -15.26 4.55
N VAL A 230 16.85 -14.42 3.82
CA VAL A 230 16.52 -14.68 2.41
C VAL A 230 17.74 -14.45 1.51
N SER A 231 18.49 -13.37 1.70
CA SER A 231 19.66 -13.05 0.85
C SER A 231 20.80 -14.05 0.98
N SER A 232 20.92 -14.71 2.14
CA SER A 232 21.90 -15.79 2.39
C SER A 232 21.44 -17.16 1.87
N GLY A 233 20.18 -17.29 1.45
CA GLY A 233 19.58 -18.56 1.05
C GLY A 233 19.21 -19.48 2.22
N PHE A 234 19.26 -18.99 3.47
CA PHE A 234 18.76 -19.75 4.63
C PHE A 234 17.23 -19.89 4.59
N CYS A 235 16.54 -18.81 4.25
CA CYS A 235 15.13 -18.82 3.91
C CYS A 235 14.96 -18.71 2.39
N PRO A 236 13.93 -19.35 1.81
CA PRO A 236 13.55 -19.10 0.42
C PRO A 236 13.10 -17.64 0.23
#